data_AF-A0A2V6MYU5-F1
#
_entry.id   AF-A0A2V6MYU5-F1
#
_cell.length_a   1.000
_cell.length_b   1.000
_cell.length_c   1.000
_cell.angle_alpha   90.00
_cell.angle_beta   90.00
_cell.angle_gamma   90.00
#
_symmetry.space_group_name_H-M   'P 1'
#
loop_
_entity.id
_entity.type
_entity.pdbx_description
1 polymer ?
#
loop_
_entity_poly.entity_id
_entity_poly.type
_entity_poly.pdbx_seq_one_letter_code
_entity_poly.pdbx_strand_id
1 'polypeptide(L)'
;MKTTWTDCELMRDFEAEGTDAYRLWTIVDGWVERLGNDVLISFKNQTARERLTTEYFLWAEAMGFNAHRMFERFLPKRNEERQVPKLILGDSNTGSRSVVMERGLRFEIDFGGGYSVGLFIDQRENRSFARKNARKRMLNCFAYTCSFSLAAAIAGANTVSVDLSQKSLERGRRNFVLNNLPATGHHFIADDVFEVLPRLSRKGEKFDLIVLDPPTFSRSHRGKTFQVESDFEGLLMAALEVADRDCRILLSTNCAALNERALEVMARYCLKTSRRAGSFHTEPRPVEFPPNSGASTTWLTLR
;
A
#
# COMPACT_ATOMS: atom_id res chain seq x y z
N MET A 1 4.75 22.39 12.22
CA MET A 1 3.58 21.60 12.67
C MET A 1 4.10 20.61 13.70
N LYS A 2 3.66 20.66 14.97
CA LYS A 2 4.05 19.66 15.97
C LYS A 2 3.30 18.38 15.62
N THR A 3 4.04 17.36 15.21
CA THR A 3 3.52 16.00 15.09
C THR A 3 3.56 15.36 16.48
N THR A 4 2.43 14.86 16.94
CA THR A 4 2.31 14.20 18.24
C THR A 4 2.48 12.70 18.08
N TRP A 5 2.96 12.05 19.13
CA TRP A 5 2.91 10.61 19.25
C TRP A 5 1.45 10.13 19.24
N THR A 6 1.21 8.92 18.75
CA THR A 6 -0.03 8.19 19.01
C THR A 6 -0.24 8.07 20.52
N ASP A 7 -1.38 8.52 21.01
CA ASP A 7 -1.74 8.48 22.43
C ASP A 7 -2.55 7.22 22.79
N CYS A 8 -2.91 7.10 24.07
CA CYS A 8 -3.59 5.91 24.60
C CYS A 8 -4.99 5.75 24.02
N GLU A 9 -5.67 6.85 23.71
CA GLU A 9 -7.01 6.83 23.15
C GLU A 9 -6.96 6.25 21.74
N LEU A 10 -6.09 6.81 20.88
CA LEU A 10 -5.94 6.34 19.52
C LEU A 10 -5.41 4.89 19.44
N MET A 11 -4.53 4.48 20.36
CA MET A 11 -4.11 3.07 20.44
C MET A 11 -5.26 2.12 20.77
N ARG A 12 -6.17 2.51 21.67
CA ARG A 12 -7.36 1.73 22.02
C ARG A 12 -8.35 1.67 20.85
N ASP A 13 -8.50 2.76 20.11
CA ASP A 13 -9.34 2.79 18.90
C ASP A 13 -8.82 1.80 17.85
N PHE A 14 -7.51 1.78 17.60
CA PHE A 14 -6.91 0.80 16.70
C PHE A 14 -7.13 -0.65 17.17
N GLU A 15 -6.96 -0.91 18.47
CA GLU A 15 -7.20 -2.24 19.03
C GLU A 15 -8.66 -2.66 18.89
N ALA A 16 -9.61 -1.74 19.17
CA ALA A 16 -11.04 -1.98 19.00
C ALA A 16 -11.44 -2.26 17.55
N GLU A 17 -10.75 -1.64 16.58
CA GLU A 17 -10.91 -1.94 15.15
C GLU A 17 -10.21 -3.25 14.73
N GLY A 18 -9.41 -3.88 15.59
CA GLY A 18 -8.58 -5.03 15.22
C GLY A 18 -7.41 -4.64 14.32
N THR A 19 -6.70 -3.57 14.68
CA THR A 19 -5.54 -3.01 13.97
C THR A 19 -4.34 -2.89 14.92
N ASP A 20 -3.21 -3.49 14.55
CA ASP A 20 -1.93 -3.37 15.29
C ASP A 20 -0.77 -2.91 14.39
N ALA A 21 -1.07 -2.50 13.14
CA ALA A 21 -0.14 -1.92 12.19
C ALA A 21 -0.48 -0.45 11.92
N TYR A 22 0.26 0.49 12.51
CA TYR A 22 0.02 1.94 12.37
C TYR A 22 1.27 2.78 12.63
N ARG A 23 1.23 4.05 12.22
CA ARG A 23 2.26 5.05 12.50
C ARG A 23 2.17 5.46 13.96
N LEU A 24 3.29 5.40 14.69
CA LEU A 24 3.40 5.88 16.07
C LEU A 24 3.77 7.36 16.12
N TRP A 25 4.71 7.76 15.26
CA TRP A 25 5.17 9.15 15.20
C TRP A 25 5.85 9.42 13.88
N THR A 26 5.77 10.68 13.44
CA THR A 26 6.48 11.16 12.26
C THR A 26 7.18 12.45 12.62
N ILE A 27 8.44 12.61 12.23
CA ILE A 27 9.19 13.87 12.33
C ILE A 27 9.64 14.29 10.94
N VAL A 28 10.29 15.45 10.84
CA VAL A 28 11.07 15.76 9.66
C VAL A 28 12.12 14.67 9.47
N ASP A 29 12.19 14.11 8.26
CA ASP A 29 13.18 13.11 7.85
C ASP A 29 13.10 11.74 8.53
N GLY A 30 11.99 11.40 9.18
CA GLY A 30 11.80 10.03 9.64
C GLY A 30 10.50 9.78 10.40
N TRP A 31 10.30 8.52 10.79
CA TRP A 31 9.10 8.08 11.47
C TRP A 31 9.28 6.74 12.19
N VAL A 32 8.33 6.41 13.06
CA VAL A 32 8.24 5.15 13.80
C VAL A 32 6.91 4.47 13.50
N GLU A 33 6.94 3.20 13.11
CA GLU A 33 5.75 2.37 12.84
C GLU A 33 5.68 1.22 13.84
N ARG A 34 4.49 0.97 14.40
CA ARG A 34 4.16 -0.27 15.09
C ARG A 34 3.67 -1.27 14.03
N LEU A 35 4.20 -2.48 14.08
CA LEU A 35 3.83 -3.60 13.22
C LEU A 35 3.63 -4.83 14.11
N GLY A 36 2.44 -4.94 14.72
CA GLY A 36 2.16 -5.95 15.74
C GLY A 36 2.94 -5.68 17.01
N ASN A 37 3.81 -6.61 17.38
CA ASN A 37 4.74 -6.49 18.51
C ASN A 37 6.13 -6.00 18.08
N ASP A 38 6.34 -5.71 16.79
CA ASP A 38 7.59 -5.17 16.27
C ASP A 38 7.47 -3.67 16.02
N VAL A 39 8.61 -2.98 16.03
CA VAL A 39 8.72 -1.57 15.69
C VAL A 39 9.69 -1.38 14.52
N LEU A 40 9.35 -0.49 13.61
CA LEU A 40 10.23 -0.05 12.51
C LEU A 40 10.49 1.45 12.60
N ILE A 41 11.76 1.82 12.79
CA ILE A 41 12.23 3.20 12.72
C ILE A 41 12.76 3.47 11.31
N SER A 42 12.18 4.42 10.59
CA SER A 42 12.67 4.84 9.26
C SER A 42 13.24 6.25 9.32
N PHE A 43 14.42 6.49 8.76
CA PHE A 43 15.14 7.77 8.90
C PHE A 43 15.96 8.12 7.66
N LYS A 44 16.11 9.41 7.34
CA LYS A 44 16.98 9.89 6.25
C LYS A 44 18.36 10.37 6.70
N ASN A 45 18.57 10.60 7.99
CA ASN A 45 19.86 11.06 8.53
C ASN A 45 20.03 10.59 9.99
N GLN A 46 21.27 10.66 10.48
CA GLN A 46 21.64 10.16 11.81
C GLN A 46 20.93 10.93 12.95
N THR A 47 20.77 12.24 12.81
CA THR A 47 20.07 13.07 13.80
C THR A 47 18.61 12.63 13.97
N ALA A 48 17.92 12.35 12.86
CA ALA A 48 16.56 11.81 12.88
C ALA A 48 16.53 10.42 13.51
N ARG A 49 17.48 9.54 13.18
CA ARG A 49 17.60 8.20 13.78
C ARG A 49 17.71 8.26 15.31
N GLU A 50 18.67 9.03 15.82
CA GLU A 50 18.93 9.15 17.27
C GLU A 50 17.74 9.73 18.03
N ARG A 51 17.10 10.75 17.44
CA ARG A 51 15.90 11.36 18.03
C ARG A 51 14.75 10.37 18.08
N LEU A 52 14.46 9.70 16.97
CA LEU A 52 13.34 8.74 16.90
C LEU A 52 13.53 7.59 17.89
N THR A 53 14.74 7.05 17.99
CA THR A 53 15.04 5.95 18.92
C THR A 53 14.92 6.40 20.38
N THR A 54 15.52 7.54 20.74
CA THR A 54 15.48 8.04 22.13
C THR A 54 14.05 8.37 22.57
N GLU A 55 13.32 9.12 21.74
CA GLU A 55 11.94 9.53 22.04
C GLU A 55 10.98 8.34 22.04
N TYR A 56 11.23 7.32 21.21
CA TYR A 56 10.46 6.08 21.24
C TYR A 56 10.52 5.41 22.62
N PHE A 57 11.69 5.31 23.25
CA PHE A 57 11.79 4.65 24.56
C PHE A 57 11.05 5.42 25.66
N LEU A 58 11.11 6.75 25.63
CA LEU A 58 10.34 7.62 26.54
C LEU A 58 8.83 7.43 26.34
N TRP A 59 8.39 7.42 25.08
CA TRP A 59 7.00 7.15 24.74
C TRP A 59 6.58 5.74 25.17
N ALA A 60 7.38 4.72 24.85
CA ALA A 60 7.09 3.32 25.16
C ALA A 60 6.94 3.08 26.67
N GLU A 61 7.79 3.69 27.49
CA GLU A 61 7.69 3.66 28.95
C GLU A 61 6.40 4.33 29.44
N ALA A 62 6.11 5.55 28.97
CA ALA A 62 4.90 6.29 29.36
C ALA A 62 3.60 5.56 28.98
N MET A 63 3.64 4.79 27.89
CA MET A 63 2.50 4.06 27.33
C MET A 63 2.41 2.61 27.84
N GLY A 64 3.41 2.12 28.55
CA GLY A 64 3.52 0.70 28.92
C GLY A 64 3.60 -0.24 27.71
N PHE A 65 4.11 0.25 26.57
CA PHE A 65 4.23 -0.53 25.34
C PHE A 65 5.60 -1.20 25.27
N ASN A 66 5.63 -2.52 25.11
CA ASN A 66 6.87 -3.27 25.01
C ASN A 66 7.00 -3.96 23.64
N ALA A 67 7.89 -3.45 22.79
CA ALA A 67 8.19 -4.10 21.52
C ALA A 67 9.07 -5.34 21.74
N HIS A 68 8.73 -6.44 21.09
CA HIS A 68 9.56 -7.65 21.09
C HIS A 68 10.85 -7.44 20.31
N ARG A 69 10.75 -6.71 19.19
CA ARG A 69 11.89 -6.37 18.34
C ARG A 69 11.76 -4.97 17.79
N MET A 70 12.91 -4.36 17.55
CA MET A 70 13.00 -3.08 16.87
C MET A 70 13.93 -3.21 15.68
N PHE A 71 13.46 -2.73 14.54
CA PHE A 71 14.21 -2.63 13.31
C PHE A 71 14.40 -1.18 12.90
N GLU A 72 15.45 -0.92 12.16
CA GLU A 72 15.73 0.38 11.58
C GLU A 72 15.91 0.31 10.06
N ARG A 73 15.50 1.35 9.35
CA ARG A 73 15.62 1.47 7.89
C ARG A 73 16.08 2.87 7.50
N PHE A 74 17.24 2.91 6.85
CA PHE A 74 17.70 4.12 6.17
C PHE A 74 16.84 4.40 4.93
N LEU A 75 16.47 5.67 4.73
CA LEU A 75 15.66 6.16 3.62
C LEU A 75 16.56 6.92 2.62
N PRO A 76 17.21 6.21 1.69
CA PRO A 76 18.12 6.84 0.74
C PRO A 76 17.39 7.66 -0.31
N LYS A 77 18.11 8.58 -0.95
CA LYS A 77 17.63 9.30 -2.14
C LYS A 77 17.64 8.43 -3.39
N ARG A 78 18.57 7.46 -3.46
CA ARG A 78 18.79 6.58 -4.60
C ARG A 78 18.29 5.17 -4.29
N ASN A 79 17.65 4.52 -5.26
CA ASN A 79 17.06 3.20 -5.04
C ASN A 79 18.12 2.10 -4.83
N GLU A 80 19.32 2.28 -5.39
CA GLU A 80 20.45 1.35 -5.32
C GLU A 80 21.06 1.29 -3.91
N GLU A 81 20.83 2.31 -3.08
CA GLU A 81 21.30 2.38 -1.70
C GLU A 81 20.33 1.72 -0.70
N ARG A 82 19.17 1.25 -1.17
CA ARG A 82 18.14 0.65 -0.33
C ARG A 82 18.66 -0.64 0.30
N GLN A 83 18.59 -0.70 1.62
CA GLN A 83 18.96 -1.88 2.41
C GLN A 83 17.73 -2.46 3.09
N VAL A 84 17.79 -3.76 3.38
CA VAL A 84 16.79 -4.39 4.24
C VAL A 84 16.83 -3.75 5.65
N PRO A 85 15.70 -3.66 6.35
CA PRO A 85 15.69 -3.25 7.76
C PRO A 85 16.67 -4.06 8.61
N LYS A 86 17.36 -3.39 9.53
CA LYS A 86 18.34 -4.00 10.44
C LYS A 86 17.75 -4.12 11.83
N LEU A 87 17.89 -5.29 12.46
CA LEU A 87 17.50 -5.51 13.85
C LEU A 87 18.44 -4.71 14.77
N ILE A 88 17.88 -3.93 15.69
CA ILE A 88 18.63 -3.14 16.68
C ILE A 88 18.24 -3.45 18.13
N LEU A 89 17.10 -4.11 18.35
CA LEU A 89 16.69 -4.62 19.67
C LEU A 89 15.89 -5.92 19.46
N GLY A 90 16.10 -6.89 20.35
CA GLY A 90 15.43 -8.20 20.32
C GLY A 90 16.39 -9.36 20.00
N ASP A 91 15.86 -10.58 20.03
CA ASP A 91 16.65 -11.81 19.75
C ASP A 91 16.87 -11.99 18.24
N SER A 92 18.14 -12.03 17.83
CA SER A 92 18.55 -12.24 16.44
C SER A 92 18.27 -13.66 15.93
N ASN A 93 18.00 -14.63 16.81
CA ASN A 93 17.56 -15.97 16.43
C ASN A 93 16.07 -16.03 16.06
N THR A 94 15.30 -14.99 16.39
CA THR A 94 13.90 -14.90 15.99
C THR A 94 13.80 -14.51 14.52
N GLY A 95 13.20 -15.37 13.68
CA GLY A 95 13.10 -15.15 12.23
C GLY A 95 12.43 -13.83 11.84
N SER A 96 12.79 -13.25 10.68
CA SER A 96 12.42 -11.88 10.27
C SER A 96 10.95 -11.61 9.96
N ARG A 97 10.06 -12.58 10.16
CA ARG A 97 8.64 -12.49 9.78
C ARG A 97 7.74 -12.34 10.98
N SER A 98 6.64 -11.62 10.76
CA SER A 98 5.55 -11.43 11.71
C SER A 98 4.22 -11.39 10.99
N VAL A 99 3.13 -11.58 11.73
CA VAL A 99 1.78 -11.33 11.25
C VAL A 99 1.26 -10.10 11.99
N VAL A 100 0.69 -9.17 11.24
CA VAL A 100 0.04 -7.97 11.76
C VAL A 100 -1.44 -7.96 11.36
N MET A 101 -2.23 -7.16 12.04
CA MET A 101 -3.64 -6.96 11.80
C MET A 101 -3.95 -5.53 11.35
N GLU A 102 -4.86 -5.41 10.39
CA GLU A 102 -5.52 -4.16 10.00
C GLU A 102 -7.00 -4.42 9.76
N ARG A 103 -7.86 -3.82 10.58
CA ARG A 103 -9.33 -3.95 10.50
C ARG A 103 -9.82 -5.40 10.42
N GLY A 104 -9.21 -6.26 11.23
CA GLY A 104 -9.47 -7.70 11.30
C GLY A 104 -8.82 -8.55 10.20
N LEU A 105 -8.13 -7.93 9.23
CA LEU A 105 -7.37 -8.64 8.19
C LEU A 105 -5.93 -8.88 8.64
N ARG A 106 -5.39 -10.07 8.37
CA ARG A 106 -4.02 -10.47 8.73
C ARG A 106 -3.05 -10.31 7.55
N PHE A 107 -1.85 -9.78 7.80
CA PHE A 107 -0.83 -9.59 6.79
C PHE A 107 0.55 -10.06 7.27
N GLU A 108 1.28 -10.76 6.41
CA GLU A 108 2.68 -11.13 6.63
C GLU A 108 3.61 -9.91 6.43
N ILE A 109 4.34 -9.58 7.48
CA ILE A 109 5.48 -8.66 7.47
C ILE A 109 6.77 -9.48 7.41
N ASP A 110 7.75 -9.02 6.62
CA ASP A 110 9.07 -9.63 6.49
C ASP A 110 10.14 -8.53 6.46
N PHE A 111 10.86 -8.38 7.56
CA PHE A 111 11.96 -7.42 7.72
C PHE A 111 13.23 -7.83 6.97
N GLY A 112 13.36 -9.10 6.58
CA GLY A 112 14.48 -9.61 5.78
C GLY A 112 14.13 -9.76 4.29
N GLY A 113 12.86 -9.59 3.93
CA GLY A 113 12.35 -9.90 2.59
C GLY A 113 12.70 -8.87 1.49
N GLY A 114 13.13 -7.66 1.88
CA GLY A 114 13.45 -6.54 1.00
C GLY A 114 13.38 -5.20 1.74
N TYR A 115 13.46 -4.09 0.98
CA TYR A 115 13.38 -2.72 1.54
C TYR A 115 11.99 -2.37 2.12
N SER A 116 10.94 -2.84 1.47
CA SER A 116 9.55 -2.72 1.95
C SER A 116 9.14 -4.01 2.67
N VAL A 117 8.51 -3.84 3.82
CA VAL A 117 8.29 -4.94 4.77
C VAL A 117 7.02 -5.74 4.53
N GLY A 118 6.07 -5.29 3.72
CA GLY A 118 4.91 -6.10 3.32
C GLY A 118 3.57 -5.40 3.26
N LEU A 119 3.40 -4.29 3.99
CA LEU A 119 2.15 -3.54 4.05
C LEU A 119 2.45 -2.04 4.05
N PHE A 120 1.74 -1.29 3.21
CA PHE A 120 1.77 0.17 3.18
C PHE A 120 0.58 0.68 3.99
N ILE A 121 0.81 1.05 5.24
CA ILE A 121 -0.25 1.41 6.21
C ILE A 121 -0.94 2.75 5.90
N ASP A 122 -0.31 3.60 5.09
CA ASP A 122 -0.90 4.85 4.58
C ASP A 122 -2.10 4.59 3.65
N GLN A 123 -2.21 3.39 3.08
CA GLN A 123 -3.31 2.95 2.22
C GLN A 123 -4.48 2.32 2.99
N ARG A 124 -4.52 2.38 4.34
CA ARG A 124 -5.57 1.72 5.16
C ARG A 124 -6.98 2.15 4.79
N GLU A 125 -7.21 3.46 4.64
CA GLU A 125 -8.55 3.98 4.32
C GLU A 125 -8.97 3.59 2.91
N ASN A 126 -8.05 3.63 1.94
CA ASN A 126 -8.30 3.14 0.59
C ASN A 126 -8.60 1.64 0.55
N ARG A 127 -7.90 0.81 1.34
CA ARG A 127 -8.20 -0.62 1.45
C ARG A 127 -9.58 -0.87 2.09
N SER A 128 -9.95 -0.06 3.09
CA SER A 128 -11.29 -0.11 3.69
C SER A 128 -12.38 0.24 2.69
N PHE A 129 -12.19 1.30 1.90
CA PHE A 129 -13.11 1.65 0.82
C PHE A 129 -13.20 0.56 -0.25
N ALA A 130 -12.06 -0.01 -0.66
CA ALA A 130 -12.02 -1.13 -1.59
C ALA A 130 -12.80 -2.33 -1.06
N ARG A 131 -12.62 -2.71 0.21
CA ARG A 131 -13.38 -3.79 0.88
C ARG A 131 -14.89 -3.51 0.90
N LYS A 132 -15.30 -2.30 1.30
CA LYS A 132 -16.72 -1.91 1.40
C LYS A 132 -17.43 -1.88 0.04
N ASN A 133 -16.69 -1.61 -1.04
CA ASN A 133 -17.26 -1.41 -2.38
C ASN A 133 -16.87 -2.51 -3.38
N ALA A 134 -16.21 -3.56 -2.91
CA ALA A 134 -15.97 -4.75 -3.69
C ALA A 134 -17.32 -5.37 -4.09
N ARG A 135 -17.46 -5.69 -5.38
CA ARG A 135 -18.63 -6.36 -5.94
C ARG A 135 -18.22 -7.74 -6.42
N LYS A 136 -18.10 -7.97 -7.73
CA LYS A 136 -17.86 -9.29 -8.29
C LYS A 136 -16.39 -9.48 -8.66
N ARG A 137 -15.81 -8.52 -9.37
CA ARG A 137 -14.47 -8.66 -9.96
C ARG A 137 -13.59 -7.46 -9.66
N MET A 138 -12.42 -7.72 -9.08
CA MET A 138 -11.39 -6.72 -8.82
C MET A 138 -10.13 -6.99 -9.65
N LEU A 139 -9.58 -5.95 -10.28
CA LEU A 139 -8.22 -5.95 -10.83
C LEU A 139 -7.31 -5.10 -9.93
N ASN A 140 -6.22 -5.69 -9.46
CA ASN A 140 -5.19 -5.01 -8.67
C ASN A 140 -3.90 -4.96 -9.49
N CYS A 141 -3.57 -3.80 -10.04
CA CYS A 141 -2.35 -3.56 -10.80
C CYS A 141 -1.25 -3.07 -9.87
N PHE A 142 -0.01 -3.57 -10.08
CA PHE A 142 1.12 -3.33 -9.17
C PHE A 142 0.82 -3.86 -7.77
N ALA A 143 0.29 -5.09 -7.75
CA ALA A 143 -0.40 -5.65 -6.59
C ALA A 143 0.49 -5.82 -5.35
N TYR A 144 1.81 -5.86 -5.51
CA TYR A 144 2.77 -6.14 -4.45
C TYR A 144 2.37 -7.41 -3.67
N THR A 145 2.16 -7.31 -2.36
CA THR A 145 1.71 -8.40 -1.47
C THR A 145 0.19 -8.58 -1.46
N CYS A 146 -0.49 -8.09 -2.50
CA CYS A 146 -1.91 -8.27 -2.78
C CYS A 146 -2.85 -7.76 -1.67
N SER A 147 -2.47 -6.72 -0.92
CA SER A 147 -3.24 -6.24 0.23
C SER A 147 -4.64 -5.72 -0.14
N PHE A 148 -4.74 -4.98 -1.25
CA PHE A 148 -6.03 -4.56 -1.84
C PHE A 148 -6.86 -5.74 -2.33
N SER A 149 -6.22 -6.75 -2.95
CA SER A 149 -6.91 -7.95 -3.42
C SER A 149 -7.47 -8.75 -2.26
N LEU A 150 -6.72 -8.91 -1.17
CA LEU A 150 -7.19 -9.56 0.05
C LEU A 150 -8.40 -8.82 0.64
N ALA A 151 -8.34 -7.49 0.71
CA ALA A 151 -9.43 -6.66 1.23
C ALA A 151 -10.74 -6.86 0.44
N ALA A 152 -10.67 -6.90 -0.90
CA ALA A 152 -11.84 -7.18 -1.74
C ALA A 152 -12.29 -8.65 -1.70
N ALA A 153 -11.34 -9.59 -1.61
CA ALA A 153 -11.65 -11.02 -1.56
C ALA A 153 -12.44 -11.40 -0.29
N ILE A 154 -12.11 -10.82 0.86
CA ILE A 154 -12.89 -11.01 2.10
C ILE A 154 -14.33 -10.51 1.97
N ALA A 155 -14.57 -9.53 1.10
CA ALA A 155 -15.92 -9.05 0.77
C ALA A 155 -16.63 -9.88 -0.33
N GLY A 156 -16.01 -10.98 -0.79
CA GLY A 156 -16.60 -11.92 -1.75
C GLY A 156 -16.25 -11.66 -3.23
N ALA A 157 -15.37 -10.72 -3.54
CA ALA A 157 -14.96 -10.47 -4.92
C ALA A 157 -13.87 -11.43 -5.40
N ASN A 158 -13.98 -11.90 -6.64
CA ASN A 158 -12.89 -12.58 -7.33
C ASN A 158 -11.83 -11.55 -7.76
N THR A 159 -10.55 -11.87 -7.56
CA THR A 159 -9.47 -10.89 -7.79
C THR A 159 -8.49 -11.37 -8.86
N VAL A 160 -8.02 -10.42 -9.66
CA VAL A 160 -6.85 -10.59 -10.53
C VAL A 160 -5.77 -9.64 -10.02
N SER A 161 -4.66 -10.18 -9.53
CA SER A 161 -3.54 -9.44 -8.98
C SER A 161 -2.36 -9.53 -9.94
N VAL A 162 -1.84 -8.38 -10.38
CA VAL A 162 -0.75 -8.30 -11.36
C VAL A 162 0.43 -7.57 -10.75
N ASP A 163 1.60 -8.21 -10.75
CA ASP A 163 2.85 -7.60 -10.27
C ASP A 163 4.04 -8.20 -11.04
N LEU A 164 5.13 -7.45 -11.19
CA LEU A 164 6.36 -7.98 -11.81
C LEU A 164 7.04 -9.04 -10.93
N SER A 165 6.89 -8.94 -9.60
CA SER A 165 7.58 -9.80 -8.64
C SER A 165 6.72 -11.02 -8.29
N GLN A 166 7.09 -12.17 -8.83
CA GLN A 166 6.55 -13.47 -8.43
C GLN A 166 6.66 -13.68 -6.90
N LYS A 167 7.78 -13.27 -6.29
CA LYS A 167 8.00 -13.34 -4.83
C LYS A 167 6.96 -12.52 -4.06
N SER A 168 6.59 -11.34 -4.55
CA SER A 168 5.55 -10.50 -3.94
C SER A 168 4.17 -11.15 -4.04
N LEU A 169 3.85 -11.74 -5.19
CA LEU A 169 2.59 -12.47 -5.38
C LEU A 169 2.50 -13.72 -4.51
N GLU A 170 3.60 -14.43 -4.28
CA GLU A 170 3.66 -15.55 -3.34
C GLU A 170 3.42 -15.12 -1.89
N ARG A 171 3.93 -13.95 -1.49
CA ARG A 171 3.56 -13.33 -0.21
C ARG A 171 2.07 -13.00 -0.18
N GLY A 172 1.53 -12.48 -1.28
CA GLY A 172 0.09 -12.26 -1.44
C GLY A 172 -0.74 -13.53 -1.26
N ARG A 173 -0.33 -14.65 -1.86
CA ARG A 173 -0.99 -15.94 -1.65
C ARG A 173 -0.97 -16.38 -0.18
N ARG A 174 0.15 -16.17 0.54
CA ARG A 174 0.21 -16.44 1.99
C ARG A 174 -0.72 -15.53 2.78
N ASN A 175 -0.86 -14.26 2.40
CA ASN A 175 -1.84 -13.37 3.02
C ASN A 175 -3.28 -13.88 2.84
N PHE A 176 -3.63 -14.47 1.69
CA PHE A 176 -4.95 -15.12 1.52
C PHE A 176 -5.14 -16.29 2.48
N VAL A 177 -4.13 -17.18 2.56
CA VAL A 177 -4.15 -18.33 3.49
C VAL A 177 -4.27 -17.88 4.96
N LEU A 178 -3.55 -16.84 5.36
CA LEU A 178 -3.62 -16.26 6.72
C LEU A 178 -5.03 -15.76 7.11
N ASN A 179 -5.88 -15.49 6.12
CA ASN A 179 -7.25 -15.02 6.32
C ASN A 179 -8.30 -16.08 6.00
N ASN A 180 -7.89 -17.36 5.93
CA ASN A 180 -8.76 -18.49 5.60
C ASN A 180 -9.48 -18.34 4.24
N LEU A 181 -8.88 -17.61 3.31
CA LEU A 181 -9.39 -17.49 1.95
C LEU A 181 -8.75 -18.55 1.04
N PRO A 182 -9.55 -19.36 0.34
CA PRO A 182 -9.00 -20.24 -0.67
C PRO A 182 -8.41 -19.41 -1.81
N ALA A 183 -7.34 -19.89 -2.45
CA ALA A 183 -6.81 -19.24 -3.66
C ALA A 183 -7.72 -19.45 -4.89
N THR A 184 -8.68 -20.38 -4.82
CA THR A 184 -9.62 -20.68 -5.90
C THR A 184 -10.45 -19.45 -6.25
N GLY A 185 -10.56 -19.12 -7.53
CA GLY A 185 -11.25 -17.92 -8.01
C GLY A 185 -10.38 -16.65 -8.07
N HIS A 186 -9.20 -16.68 -7.44
CA HIS A 186 -8.23 -15.59 -7.44
C HIS A 186 -7.03 -15.90 -8.35
N HIS A 187 -6.65 -14.93 -9.18
CA HIS A 187 -5.56 -15.06 -10.13
C HIS A 187 -4.40 -14.15 -9.75
N PHE A 188 -3.19 -14.68 -9.80
CA PHE A 188 -1.95 -13.97 -9.47
C PHE A 188 -1.01 -14.08 -10.67
N ILE A 189 -0.82 -12.96 -11.37
CA ILE A 189 -0.12 -12.89 -12.66
C ILE A 189 1.21 -12.17 -12.46
N ALA A 190 2.32 -12.91 -12.54
CA ALA A 190 3.68 -12.37 -12.50
C ALA A 190 4.09 -11.84 -13.87
N ASP A 191 3.65 -10.63 -14.21
CA ASP A 191 3.91 -10.03 -15.52
C ASP A 191 3.76 -8.50 -15.47
N ASP A 192 4.16 -7.83 -16.54
CA ASP A 192 4.04 -6.38 -16.69
C ASP A 192 2.56 -5.99 -16.87
N VAL A 193 2.08 -5.06 -16.05
CA VAL A 193 0.73 -4.50 -16.11
C VAL A 193 0.42 -3.94 -17.51
N PHE A 194 1.39 -3.31 -18.17
CA PHE A 194 1.22 -2.76 -19.52
C PHE A 194 1.05 -3.83 -20.60
N GLU A 195 1.48 -5.06 -20.33
CA GLU A 195 1.28 -6.21 -21.21
C GLU A 195 0.03 -7.01 -20.82
N VAL A 196 -0.35 -7.01 -19.53
CA VAL A 196 -1.56 -7.68 -19.03
C VAL A 196 -2.83 -6.94 -19.41
N LEU A 197 -2.90 -5.62 -19.25
CA LEU A 197 -4.12 -4.85 -19.54
C LEU A 197 -4.63 -5.05 -20.99
N PRO A 198 -3.79 -4.94 -22.04
CA PRO A 198 -4.24 -5.22 -23.41
C PRO A 198 -4.66 -6.68 -23.65
N ARG A 199 -4.06 -7.65 -22.93
CA ARG A 199 -4.47 -9.06 -23.00
C ARG A 199 -5.85 -9.28 -22.38
N LEU A 200 -6.12 -8.66 -21.23
CA LEU A 200 -7.42 -8.70 -20.57
C LEU A 200 -8.49 -8.03 -21.45
N SER A 201 -8.20 -6.86 -22.00
CA SER A 201 -9.10 -6.16 -22.94
C SER A 201 -9.45 -7.01 -24.17
N ARG A 202 -8.45 -7.63 -24.83
CA ARG A 202 -8.69 -8.54 -25.97
C ARG A 202 -9.52 -9.78 -25.62
N LYS A 203 -9.49 -10.22 -24.37
CA LYS A 203 -10.33 -11.31 -23.86
C LYS A 203 -11.74 -10.86 -23.47
N GLY A 204 -12.04 -9.56 -23.55
CA GLY A 204 -13.33 -9.00 -23.12
C GLY A 204 -13.51 -8.97 -21.61
N GLU A 205 -12.42 -9.08 -20.84
CA GLU A 205 -12.48 -9.07 -19.38
C GLU A 205 -12.93 -7.70 -18.85
N LYS A 206 -13.81 -7.71 -17.85
CA LYS A 206 -14.33 -6.51 -17.18
C LYS A 206 -14.24 -6.62 -15.66
N PHE A 207 -14.02 -5.48 -15.03
CA PHE A 207 -13.84 -5.36 -13.58
C PHE A 207 -14.70 -4.22 -13.02
N ASP A 208 -15.28 -4.45 -11.84
CA ASP A 208 -16.08 -3.46 -11.10
C ASP A 208 -15.21 -2.56 -10.22
N LEU A 209 -14.01 -3.04 -9.89
CA LEU A 209 -13.05 -2.36 -9.03
C LEU A 209 -11.64 -2.53 -9.60
N ILE A 210 -10.93 -1.42 -9.80
CA ILE A 210 -9.56 -1.41 -10.29
C ILE A 210 -8.67 -0.61 -9.33
N VAL A 211 -7.50 -1.12 -9.00
CA VAL A 211 -6.47 -0.38 -8.26
C VAL A 211 -5.27 -0.13 -9.16
N LEU A 212 -4.88 1.13 -9.29
CA LEU A 212 -3.67 1.59 -9.96
C LEU A 212 -2.75 2.26 -8.93
N ASP A 213 -1.80 1.49 -8.39
CA ASP A 213 -0.81 1.97 -7.42
C ASP A 213 0.63 1.72 -7.90
N PRO A 214 1.04 2.31 -9.03
CA PRO A 214 2.36 2.06 -9.59
C PRO A 214 3.49 2.65 -8.72
N PRO A 215 4.70 2.08 -8.80
CA PRO A 215 5.89 2.75 -8.27
C PRO A 215 6.17 4.05 -9.05
N THR A 216 6.91 4.99 -8.46
CA THR A 216 7.28 6.25 -9.13
C THR A 216 8.09 6.02 -10.41
N PHE A 217 8.94 5.00 -10.37
CA PHE A 217 9.68 4.49 -11.51
C PHE A 217 9.73 2.97 -11.46
N SER A 218 9.57 2.32 -12.61
CA SER A 218 9.87 0.90 -12.77
C SER A 218 10.46 0.60 -14.13
N ARG A 219 11.18 -0.52 -14.21
CA ARG A 219 11.64 -1.09 -15.47
C ARG A 219 11.12 -2.51 -15.58
N SER A 220 10.44 -2.80 -16.68
CA SER A 220 9.96 -4.14 -17.01
C SER A 220 11.13 -5.10 -17.26
N HIS A 221 10.87 -6.41 -17.21
CA HIS A 221 11.84 -7.44 -17.60
C HIS A 221 12.34 -7.29 -19.04
N ARG A 222 11.58 -6.62 -19.92
CA ARG A 222 11.93 -6.35 -21.31
C ARG A 222 12.60 -4.99 -21.52
N GLY A 223 12.97 -4.29 -20.44
CA GLY A 223 13.70 -3.02 -20.50
C GLY A 223 12.86 -1.76 -20.70
N LYS A 224 11.55 -1.88 -21.00
CA LYS A 224 10.63 -0.72 -21.02
C LYS A 224 10.59 -0.06 -19.65
N THR A 225 10.73 1.27 -19.63
CA THR A 225 10.67 2.08 -18.42
C THR A 225 9.28 2.68 -18.28
N PHE A 226 8.83 2.82 -17.03
CA PHE A 226 7.63 3.54 -16.65
C PHE A 226 8.02 4.65 -15.67
N GLN A 227 7.53 5.86 -15.92
CA GLN A 227 7.61 7.02 -15.04
C GLN A 227 6.20 7.53 -14.77
N VAL A 228 5.83 7.58 -13.50
CA VAL A 228 4.47 7.91 -13.09
C VAL A 228 4.03 9.31 -13.54
N GLU A 229 4.95 10.27 -13.67
CA GLU A 229 4.64 11.64 -14.10
C GLU A 229 4.21 11.71 -15.57
N SER A 230 4.76 10.84 -16.42
CA SER A 230 4.55 10.89 -17.88
C SER A 230 3.59 9.81 -18.39
N ASP A 231 3.52 8.67 -17.69
CA ASP A 231 2.89 7.46 -18.22
C ASP A 231 1.57 7.10 -17.52
N PHE A 232 1.17 7.81 -16.46
CA PHE A 232 -0.04 7.47 -15.69
C PHE A 232 -1.32 7.59 -16.51
N GLU A 233 -1.43 8.57 -17.41
CA GLU A 233 -2.58 8.72 -18.31
C GLU A 233 -2.71 7.50 -19.23
N GLY A 234 -1.59 6.98 -19.76
CA GLY A 234 -1.58 5.77 -20.58
C GLY A 234 -2.01 4.53 -19.79
N LEU A 235 -1.56 4.41 -18.55
CA LEU A 235 -2.01 3.35 -17.64
C LEU A 235 -3.52 3.42 -17.38
N LEU A 236 -4.04 4.61 -17.08
CA LEU A 236 -5.47 4.80 -16.84
C LEU A 236 -6.30 4.53 -18.10
N MET A 237 -5.87 4.98 -19.28
CA MET A 237 -6.54 4.67 -20.54
C MET A 237 -6.64 3.14 -20.76
N ALA A 238 -5.55 2.41 -20.54
CA ALA A 238 -5.56 0.95 -20.63
C ALA A 238 -6.47 0.28 -19.58
N ALA A 239 -6.55 0.84 -18.38
CA ALA A 239 -7.46 0.37 -17.34
C ALA A 239 -8.94 0.63 -17.69
N LEU A 240 -9.26 1.77 -18.31
CA LEU A 240 -10.63 2.09 -18.75
C LEU A 240 -11.15 1.08 -19.79
N GLU A 241 -10.28 0.50 -20.62
CA GLU A 241 -10.66 -0.55 -21.58
C GLU A 241 -11.16 -1.84 -20.91
N VAL A 242 -10.76 -2.10 -19.66
CA VAL A 242 -11.21 -3.27 -18.87
C VAL A 242 -12.14 -2.88 -17.71
N ALA A 243 -12.48 -1.60 -17.58
CA ALA A 243 -13.42 -1.10 -16.59
C ALA A 243 -14.87 -1.36 -17.04
N ASP A 244 -15.67 -1.97 -16.17
CA ASP A 244 -17.12 -2.07 -16.35
C ASP A 244 -17.81 -0.69 -16.21
N ARG A 245 -19.12 -0.61 -16.48
CA ARG A 245 -19.90 0.65 -16.55
C ARG A 245 -19.82 1.48 -15.27
N ASP A 246 -20.04 0.84 -14.12
CA ASP A 246 -20.03 1.48 -12.79
C ASP A 246 -18.72 1.22 -12.03
N CYS A 247 -17.62 1.04 -12.77
CA CYS A 247 -16.34 0.68 -12.17
C CYS A 247 -15.80 1.79 -11.27
N ARG A 248 -15.22 1.39 -10.14
CA ARG A 248 -14.46 2.27 -9.26
C ARG A 248 -12.97 2.03 -9.47
N ILE A 249 -12.20 3.09 -9.66
CA ILE A 249 -10.78 3.02 -9.98
C ILE A 249 -10.02 3.87 -8.97
N LEU A 250 -9.15 3.25 -8.17
CA LEU A 250 -8.20 3.96 -7.34
C LEU A 250 -7.03 4.42 -8.19
N LEU A 251 -6.76 5.72 -8.18
CA LEU A 251 -5.56 6.32 -8.72
C LEU A 251 -4.66 6.66 -7.53
N SER A 252 -3.47 6.08 -7.48
CA SER A 252 -2.54 6.24 -6.36
C SER A 252 -1.12 6.50 -6.84
N THR A 253 -0.39 7.34 -6.12
CA THR A 253 1.04 7.59 -6.36
C THR A 253 1.76 8.05 -5.10
N ASN A 254 3.00 7.59 -4.97
CA ASN A 254 3.95 8.09 -3.97
C ASN A 254 4.91 9.16 -4.53
N CYS A 255 4.64 9.68 -5.73
CA CYS A 255 5.45 10.74 -6.34
C CYS A 255 5.14 12.09 -5.72
N ALA A 256 6.14 12.73 -5.11
CA ALA A 256 5.99 14.04 -4.47
C ALA A 256 5.57 15.16 -5.45
N ALA A 257 5.85 15.01 -6.74
CA ALA A 257 5.44 15.97 -7.78
C ALA A 257 3.95 15.85 -8.17
N LEU A 258 3.31 14.71 -7.87
CA LEU A 258 1.91 14.46 -8.19
C LEU A 258 1.05 14.49 -6.91
N ASN A 259 0.16 15.47 -6.85
CA ASN A 259 -0.86 15.57 -5.82
C ASN A 259 -2.22 15.05 -6.32
N GLU A 260 -3.19 14.97 -5.42
CA GLU A 260 -4.58 14.58 -5.71
C GLU A 260 -5.19 15.35 -6.89
N ARG A 261 -4.99 16.67 -6.93
CA ARG A 261 -5.49 17.52 -8.01
C ARG A 261 -4.86 17.16 -9.36
N ALA A 262 -3.58 16.83 -9.39
CA ALA A 262 -2.90 16.39 -10.61
C ALA A 262 -3.48 15.07 -11.12
N LEU A 263 -3.74 14.11 -10.22
CA LEU A 263 -4.40 12.84 -10.57
C LEU A 263 -5.79 13.06 -11.14
N GLU A 264 -6.59 13.95 -10.54
CA GLU A 264 -7.91 14.30 -11.08
C GLU A 264 -7.84 14.91 -12.48
N VAL A 265 -6.88 15.82 -12.72
CA VAL A 265 -6.71 16.47 -14.03
C VAL A 265 -6.38 15.44 -15.10
N MET A 266 -5.41 14.56 -14.83
CA MET A 266 -5.05 13.45 -15.72
C MET A 266 -6.27 12.55 -15.99
N ALA A 267 -7.02 12.20 -14.95
CA ALA A 267 -8.20 11.35 -15.08
C ALA A 267 -9.33 12.00 -15.90
N ARG A 268 -9.58 13.30 -15.73
CA ARG A 268 -10.55 14.05 -16.53
C ARG A 268 -10.16 14.09 -18.01
N TYR A 269 -8.87 14.21 -18.30
CA TYR A 269 -8.37 14.08 -19.67
C TYR A 269 -8.67 12.68 -20.25
N CYS A 270 -8.34 11.61 -19.52
CA CYS A 270 -8.62 10.23 -19.95
C CYS A 270 -10.13 9.96 -20.15
N LEU A 271 -10.99 10.45 -19.26
CA LEU A 271 -12.44 10.33 -19.39
C LEU A 271 -12.96 11.01 -20.67
N LYS A 272 -12.49 12.22 -20.95
CA LYS A 272 -12.84 12.95 -22.18
C LYS A 272 -12.40 12.18 -23.43
N THR A 273 -11.17 11.68 -23.45
CA THR A 273 -10.61 10.93 -24.58
C THR A 273 -11.34 9.60 -24.82
N SER A 274 -11.71 8.91 -23.74
CA SER A 274 -12.45 7.63 -23.79
C SER A 274 -13.97 7.80 -23.90
N ARG A 275 -14.48 9.04 -23.96
CA ARG A 275 -15.92 9.37 -23.98
C ARG A 275 -16.71 8.74 -22.82
N ARG A 276 -16.10 8.71 -21.65
CA ARG A 276 -16.72 8.23 -20.40
C ARG A 276 -17.00 9.40 -19.46
N ALA A 277 -17.99 9.22 -18.59
CA ALA A 277 -18.26 10.14 -17.49
C ALA A 277 -17.84 9.49 -16.17
N GLY A 278 -17.57 10.32 -15.17
CA GLY A 278 -17.26 9.84 -13.83
C GLY A 278 -17.23 10.96 -12.80
N SER A 279 -17.22 10.58 -11.54
CA SER A 279 -17.04 11.47 -10.40
C SER A 279 -15.86 11.05 -9.55
N PHE A 280 -15.31 12.01 -8.82
CA PHE A 280 -14.13 11.85 -7.99
C PHE A 280 -14.52 11.90 -6.51
N HIS A 281 -13.82 11.11 -5.71
CA HIS A 281 -13.93 11.08 -4.26
C HIS A 281 -12.57 10.71 -3.67
N THR A 282 -12.23 11.24 -2.51
CA THR A 282 -10.96 10.94 -1.84
C THR A 282 -11.24 10.49 -0.42
N GLU A 283 -10.68 9.34 -0.05
CA GLU A 283 -10.76 8.86 1.32
C GLU A 283 -9.90 9.75 2.23
N PRO A 284 -10.31 9.97 3.49
CA PRO A 284 -9.45 10.64 4.44
C PRO A 284 -8.13 9.89 4.57
N ARG A 285 -7.05 10.62 4.88
CA ARG A 285 -5.80 9.97 5.30
C ARG A 285 -6.03 9.23 6.62
N PRO A 286 -5.29 8.14 6.88
CA PRO A 286 -5.29 7.54 8.21
C PRO A 286 -4.92 8.58 9.26
N VAL A 287 -5.64 8.56 10.39
CA VAL A 287 -5.62 9.62 11.41
C VAL A 287 -4.24 9.84 12.02
N GLU A 288 -3.38 8.82 12.00
CA GLU A 288 -2.02 8.88 12.54
C GLU A 288 -0.99 9.48 11.57
N PHE A 289 -1.39 9.83 10.34
CA PHE A 289 -0.52 10.43 9.34
C PHE A 289 -0.60 11.96 9.37
N PRO A 290 0.54 12.68 9.43
CA PRO A 290 0.52 14.13 9.39
C PRO A 290 0.03 14.65 8.03
N PRO A 291 -0.41 15.92 7.95
CA PRO A 291 -0.77 16.53 6.69
C PRO A 291 0.37 16.47 5.67
N ASN A 292 0.01 16.26 4.40
CA ASN A 292 0.93 16.14 3.26
C ASN A 292 1.94 14.98 3.38
N SER A 293 1.54 13.89 4.03
CA SER A 293 2.28 12.62 4.09
C SER A 293 1.45 11.45 3.55
N GLY A 294 2.13 10.36 3.23
CA GLY A 294 1.54 9.19 2.57
C GLY A 294 1.34 9.38 1.07
N ALA A 295 0.73 8.38 0.42
CA ALA A 295 0.37 8.44 -0.98
C ALA A 295 -0.66 9.53 -1.29
N SER A 296 -0.50 10.19 -2.44
CA SER A 296 -1.56 10.98 -3.07
C SER A 296 -2.54 10.03 -3.75
N THR A 297 -3.84 10.13 -3.42
CA THR A 297 -4.84 9.21 -3.96
C THR A 297 -6.15 9.91 -4.33
N THR A 298 -6.87 9.37 -5.31
CA THR A 298 -8.26 9.72 -5.61
C THR A 298 -9.00 8.52 -6.21
N TRP A 299 -10.27 8.37 -5.91
CA TRP A 299 -11.16 7.37 -6.49
C TRP A 299 -11.99 7.97 -7.61
N LEU A 300 -11.86 7.39 -8.81
CA LEU A 300 -12.73 7.64 -9.93
C LEU A 300 -13.88 6.62 -9.93
N THR A 301 -15.13 7.09 -9.89
CA THR A 301 -16.32 6.25 -10.10
C THR A 301 -16.93 6.58 -11.46
N LEU A 302 -16.97 5.59 -12.35
CA LEU A 302 -17.56 5.73 -13.67
C LEU A 302 -19.09 5.81 -13.62
N ARG A 303 -19.69 6.43 -14.64
CA ARG A 303 -21.13 6.60 -14.86
C ARG A 303 -21.51 6.25 -16.29
#